data_AF-A0A9E6JKD5-F1
#
_entry.id   AF-A0A9E6JKD5-F1
#
_cell.length_a   1.000
_cell.length_b   1.000
_cell.length_c   1.000
_cell.angle_alpha   90.00
_cell.angle_beta   90.00
_cell.angle_gamma   90.00
#
_symmetry.space_group_name_H-M   'P 1'
#
loop_
_entity.id
_entity.type
_entity.pdbx_description
1 polymer ?
#
loop_
_entity_poly.entity_id
_entity_poly.type
_entity_poly.pdbx_seq_one_letter_code
_entity_poly.pdbx_strand_id
1 'polypeptide(L)'
;MARTPHDLGDIVRRFRSDLEAAETLTPVQGRALSAIGLCRTAALGGHQCVCLDCGRKEDPSYNSCRNRHCPKCQGLAQERWIAARTRAILPTPHFHAVFTLPDQLRPLARVHPVAIYDLMFRCVAATLLEMARTRLGITLGLTLVLHIWSRKLTYHVHLHVLVTAGGLTLDGETFKAVEEKFLLHVKPLARLFKGKLMDGLRGLRKDGVISMTDGAFGSLMATLWKLDWHVYLKEAFKAPEWVLEYLGRYTHRVGISNSRILEVHGERMIKRTFNPGFRINLHQKALNLALAGARALLDITLSINANLPTE
;
A
#
# COMPACT_ATOMS: atom_id res chain seq x y z
N MET A 1 -23.12 -6.10 -9.31
CA MET A 1 -21.87 -6.86 -9.06
C MET A 1 -22.22 -8.22 -8.48
N ALA A 2 -21.78 -9.32 -9.09
CA ALA A 2 -21.97 -10.65 -8.54
C ALA A 2 -21.29 -10.76 -7.15
N ARG A 3 -22.04 -11.20 -6.14
CA ARG A 3 -21.49 -11.48 -4.80
C ARG A 3 -20.48 -12.62 -4.95
N THR A 4 -19.22 -12.38 -4.65
CA THR A 4 -18.25 -13.45 -4.48
C THR A 4 -18.74 -14.38 -3.34
N PRO A 5 -18.77 -15.71 -3.54
CA PRO A 5 -19.40 -16.64 -2.60
C PRO A 5 -18.73 -16.68 -1.22
N HIS A 6 -17.46 -16.25 -1.14
CA HIS A 6 -16.70 -16.17 0.10
C HIS A 6 -15.89 -14.87 0.16
N ASP A 7 -15.80 -14.29 1.35
CA ASP A 7 -15.05 -13.07 1.62
C ASP A 7 -14.23 -13.14 2.91
N LEU A 8 -13.40 -12.12 3.17
CA LEU A 8 -12.57 -12.07 4.37
C LEU A 8 -13.39 -12.15 5.67
N GLY A 9 -14.62 -11.63 5.68
CA GLY A 9 -15.51 -11.75 6.83
C GLY A 9 -15.86 -13.20 7.14
N ASP A 10 -16.07 -14.04 6.13
CA ASP A 10 -16.31 -15.49 6.32
C ASP A 10 -15.11 -16.18 6.94
N ILE A 11 -13.90 -15.85 6.47
CA ILE A 11 -12.66 -16.39 7.01
C ILE A 11 -12.49 -15.99 8.47
N VAL A 12 -12.68 -14.71 8.79
CA VAL A 12 -12.57 -14.24 10.18
C VAL A 12 -13.60 -14.92 11.08
N ARG A 13 -14.86 -15.02 10.65
CA ARG A 13 -15.90 -15.73 11.42
C ARG A 13 -15.53 -17.20 11.67
N ARG A 14 -14.88 -17.85 10.71
CA ARG A 14 -14.57 -19.28 10.78
C ARG A 14 -13.29 -19.61 11.56
N PHE A 15 -12.25 -18.76 11.46
CA PHE A 15 -10.90 -19.11 11.94
C PHE A 15 -10.37 -18.18 13.03
N ARG A 16 -11.14 -17.19 13.48
CA ARG A 16 -10.68 -16.25 14.51
C ARG A 16 -10.31 -16.95 15.82
N SER A 17 -11.09 -17.94 16.26
CA SER A 17 -10.81 -18.70 17.48
C SER A 17 -9.46 -19.41 17.41
N ASP A 18 -9.15 -20.01 16.26
CA ASP A 18 -7.89 -20.72 16.05
C ASP A 18 -6.69 -19.75 16.04
N LEU A 19 -6.89 -18.55 15.47
CA LEU A 19 -5.88 -17.49 15.50
C LEU A 19 -5.64 -16.97 16.92
N GLU A 20 -6.71 -16.69 17.67
CA GLU A 20 -6.62 -16.21 19.06
C GLU A 20 -6.02 -17.27 20.00
N ALA A 21 -6.18 -18.56 19.68
CA ALA A 21 -5.53 -19.65 20.41
C ALA A 21 -4.03 -19.77 20.06
N ALA A 22 -3.64 -19.44 18.82
CA ALA A 22 -2.26 -19.55 18.36
C ALA A 22 -1.41 -18.30 18.65
N GLU A 23 -2.03 -17.11 18.73
CA GLU A 23 -1.33 -15.83 18.86
C GLU A 23 -2.07 -14.83 19.74
N THR A 24 -1.32 -14.06 20.53
CA THR A 24 -1.87 -12.94 21.31
C THR A 24 -2.15 -11.74 20.40
N LEU A 25 -3.42 -11.45 20.17
CA LEU A 25 -3.81 -10.27 19.39
C LEU A 25 -3.75 -9.00 20.24
N THR A 26 -3.28 -7.90 19.64
CA THR A 26 -3.39 -6.59 20.27
C THR A 26 -4.84 -6.09 20.25
N PRO A 27 -5.23 -5.13 21.12
CA PRO A 27 -6.61 -4.64 21.17
C PRO A 27 -7.13 -4.11 19.84
N VAL A 28 -6.26 -3.45 19.05
CA VAL A 28 -6.70 -2.87 17.78
C VAL A 28 -6.89 -3.94 16.70
N GLN A 29 -6.10 -5.01 16.77
CA GLN A 29 -6.25 -6.18 15.91
C GLN A 29 -7.56 -6.90 16.16
N GLY A 30 -7.87 -7.17 17.44
CA GLY A 30 -9.14 -7.77 17.85
C GLY A 30 -10.33 -6.93 17.39
N ARG A 31 -10.27 -5.60 17.52
CA ARG A 31 -11.31 -4.70 17.01
C ARG A 31 -11.47 -4.76 15.49
N ALA A 32 -10.37 -4.80 14.74
CA ALA A 32 -10.41 -4.91 13.29
C ALA A 32 -11.06 -6.23 12.85
N LEU A 33 -10.66 -7.36 13.45
CA LEU A 33 -11.25 -8.67 13.18
C LEU A 33 -12.74 -8.71 13.53
N SER A 34 -13.16 -8.19 14.69
CA SER A 34 -14.57 -8.07 15.05
C SER A 34 -15.35 -7.29 13.97
N ALA A 35 -14.86 -6.11 13.59
CA ALA A 35 -15.53 -5.28 12.60
C ALA A 35 -15.62 -5.99 11.23
N ILE A 36 -14.56 -6.67 10.80
CA ILE A 36 -14.55 -7.41 9.53
C ILE A 36 -15.50 -8.61 9.58
N GLY A 37 -15.53 -9.36 10.68
CA GLY A 37 -16.40 -10.50 10.89
C GLY A 37 -17.89 -10.15 11.01
N LEU A 38 -18.23 -8.95 11.49
CA LEU A 38 -19.62 -8.48 11.56
C LEU A 38 -20.08 -7.73 10.31
N CYS A 39 -19.16 -7.36 9.41
CA CYS A 39 -19.48 -6.52 8.27
C CYS A 39 -20.45 -7.19 7.28
N ARG A 40 -21.54 -6.46 6.95
CA ARG A 40 -22.61 -6.89 6.04
C ARG A 40 -23.34 -8.15 6.55
N THR A 41 -23.56 -8.24 7.86
CA THR A 41 -24.41 -9.27 8.48
C THR A 41 -25.57 -8.62 9.24
N ALA A 42 -26.56 -9.43 9.63
CA ALA A 42 -27.71 -8.98 10.42
C ALA A 42 -27.31 -8.34 11.76
N ALA A 43 -26.13 -8.67 12.31
CA ALA A 43 -25.63 -8.10 13.56
C ALA A 43 -25.41 -6.59 13.50
N LEU A 44 -25.25 -6.01 12.31
CA LEU A 44 -25.13 -4.55 12.11
C LEU A 44 -26.44 -3.90 11.65
N GLY A 45 -27.54 -4.66 11.63
CA GLY A 45 -28.80 -4.24 11.03
C GLY A 45 -28.73 -4.16 9.50
N GLY A 46 -29.84 -3.76 8.89
CA GLY A 46 -29.95 -3.64 7.44
C GLY A 46 -31.27 -3.03 7.01
N HIS A 47 -31.44 -2.97 5.70
CA HIS A 47 -32.63 -2.42 5.04
C HIS A 47 -33.21 -3.47 4.11
N GLN A 48 -34.53 -3.52 4.00
CA GLN A 48 -35.22 -4.34 3.01
C GLN A 48 -35.90 -3.39 2.02
N CYS A 49 -35.48 -3.44 0.77
CA CYS A 49 -36.15 -2.68 -0.28
C CYS A 49 -37.43 -3.41 -0.67
N VAL A 50 -38.53 -2.69 -0.73
CA VAL A 50 -39.83 -3.20 -1.16
C VAL A 50 -40.30 -2.33 -2.31
N CYS A 51 -40.57 -2.95 -3.45
CA CYS A 51 -41.20 -2.26 -4.58
C CYS A 51 -42.63 -1.87 -4.20
N LEU A 52 -42.96 -0.58 -4.28
CA LEU A 52 -44.29 -0.08 -3.94
C LEU A 52 -45.37 -0.50 -4.95
N ASP A 53 -44.97 -0.79 -6.19
CA ASP A 53 -45.92 -1.12 -7.27
C ASP A 53 -46.31 -2.60 -7.28
N CYS A 54 -45.36 -3.51 -7.00
CA CYS A 54 -45.61 -4.96 -7.07
C CYS A 54 -45.40 -5.70 -5.74
N GLY A 55 -45.03 -5.00 -4.67
CA GLY A 55 -44.78 -5.59 -3.35
C GLY A 55 -43.54 -6.50 -3.27
N ARG A 56 -42.79 -6.64 -4.37
CA ARG A 56 -41.58 -7.48 -4.41
C ARG A 56 -40.55 -6.95 -3.42
N LYS A 57 -40.12 -7.84 -2.52
CA LYS A 57 -39.05 -7.58 -1.56
C LYS A 57 -37.73 -8.02 -2.15
N GLU A 58 -36.74 -7.15 -2.14
CA GLU A 58 -35.37 -7.53 -2.42
C GLU A 58 -34.75 -8.22 -1.19
N ASP A 59 -33.63 -8.91 -1.42
CA ASP A 59 -32.82 -9.46 -0.33
C ASP A 59 -32.39 -8.36 0.65
N PRO A 60 -32.37 -8.65 1.96
CA PRO A 60 -31.90 -7.69 2.96
C PRO A 60 -30.49 -7.17 2.66
N SER A 61 -30.35 -5.85 2.59
CA SER A 61 -29.09 -5.14 2.46
C SER A 61 -28.55 -4.77 3.84
N TYR A 62 -27.59 -5.54 4.33
CA TYR A 62 -26.98 -5.32 5.64
C TYR A 62 -25.98 -4.16 5.66
N ASN A 63 -25.87 -3.50 6.81
CA ASN A 63 -24.98 -2.36 7.01
C ASN A 63 -23.49 -2.76 7.01
N SER A 64 -22.65 -1.82 6.62
CA SER A 64 -21.19 -1.97 6.59
C SER A 64 -20.56 -1.58 7.93
N CYS A 65 -19.49 -2.26 8.35
CA CYS A 65 -18.78 -1.92 9.60
C CYS A 65 -17.95 -0.63 9.52
N ARG A 66 -17.77 -0.05 8.32
CA ARG A 66 -16.98 1.17 8.02
C ARG A 66 -15.51 1.14 8.48
N ASN A 67 -15.03 0.03 9.01
CA ASN A 67 -13.65 -0.09 9.43
C ASN A 67 -12.70 0.02 8.22
N ARG A 68 -11.65 0.83 8.36
CA ARG A 68 -10.65 1.08 7.30
C ARG A 68 -9.92 -0.18 6.82
N HIS A 69 -9.91 -1.23 7.64
CA HIS A 69 -9.30 -2.51 7.32
C HIS A 69 -10.29 -3.49 6.67
N CYS A 70 -11.56 -3.12 6.51
CA CYS A 70 -12.54 -4.02 5.92
C CYS A 70 -12.54 -3.88 4.39
N PRO A 71 -12.17 -4.94 3.63
CA PRO A 71 -12.12 -4.87 2.17
C PRO A 71 -13.50 -4.60 1.54
N LYS A 72 -14.59 -4.98 2.21
CA LYS A 72 -15.96 -4.67 1.77
C LYS A 72 -16.31 -3.19 1.91
N CYS A 73 -15.80 -2.54 2.97
CA CYS A 73 -16.11 -1.13 3.23
C CYS A 73 -15.22 -0.20 2.42
N GLN A 74 -14.00 -0.62 2.12
CA GLN A 74 -13.03 0.19 1.41
C GLN A 74 -13.32 0.33 -0.10
N GLY A 75 -14.15 -0.54 -0.70
CA GLY A 75 -14.43 -0.49 -2.15
C GLY A 75 -15.00 0.86 -2.62
N LEU A 76 -16.05 1.37 -1.97
CA LEU A 76 -16.64 2.66 -2.36
C LEU A 76 -15.73 3.85 -2.06
N ALA A 77 -15.02 3.81 -0.92
CA ALA A 77 -14.05 4.85 -0.57
C ALA A 77 -12.89 4.88 -1.58
N GLN A 78 -12.42 3.70 -1.99
CA GLN A 78 -11.43 3.53 -3.04
C GLN A 78 -11.91 4.09 -4.37
N GLU A 79 -13.10 3.73 -4.84
CA GLU A 79 -13.66 4.26 -6.10
C GLU A 79 -13.79 5.79 -6.08
N ARG A 80 -14.31 6.37 -4.99
CA ARG A 80 -14.40 7.83 -4.82
C ARG A 80 -13.02 8.49 -4.82
N TRP A 81 -12.08 7.89 -4.09
CA TRP A 81 -10.71 8.38 -4.03
C TRP A 81 -10.09 8.36 -5.42
N ILE A 82 -10.23 7.25 -6.14
CA ILE A 82 -9.71 7.04 -7.50
C ILE A 82 -10.30 8.10 -8.43
N ALA A 83 -11.63 8.26 -8.45
CA ALA A 83 -12.31 9.25 -9.28
C ALA A 83 -11.81 10.68 -9.03
N ALA A 84 -11.57 11.04 -7.76
CA ALA A 84 -11.00 12.33 -7.41
C ALA A 84 -9.55 12.49 -7.91
N ARG A 85 -8.71 11.45 -7.85
CA ARG A 85 -7.31 11.53 -8.31
C ARG A 85 -7.22 11.57 -9.82
N THR A 86 -8.07 10.83 -10.53
CA THR A 86 -8.16 10.86 -12.00
C THR A 86 -8.44 12.25 -12.53
N ARG A 87 -9.27 13.03 -11.84
CA ARG A 87 -9.53 14.43 -12.21
C ARG A 87 -8.31 15.35 -12.02
N ALA A 88 -7.40 15.00 -11.12
CA ALA A 88 -6.21 15.77 -10.82
C ALA A 88 -5.00 15.37 -11.68
N ILE A 89 -5.11 14.29 -12.46
CA ILE A 89 -4.03 13.79 -13.31
C ILE A 89 -4.05 14.55 -14.64
N LEU A 90 -2.89 15.05 -15.02
CA LEU A 90 -2.73 15.78 -16.28
C LEU A 90 -2.93 14.83 -17.48
N PRO A 91 -3.54 15.30 -18.59
CA PRO A 91 -3.77 14.49 -19.79
C PRO A 91 -2.48 14.31 -20.61
N THR A 92 -1.47 13.71 -20.01
CA THR A 92 -0.15 13.44 -20.60
C THR A 92 0.25 11.99 -20.27
N PRO A 93 1.10 11.32 -21.08
CA PRO A 93 1.66 10.04 -20.70
C PRO A 93 2.39 10.13 -19.36
N HIS A 94 2.45 9.02 -18.62
CA HIS A 94 3.15 8.98 -17.33
C HIS A 94 4.18 7.86 -17.32
N PHE A 95 5.36 8.15 -16.80
CA PHE A 95 6.34 7.15 -16.40
C PHE A 95 5.97 6.57 -15.04
N HIS A 96 6.37 5.31 -14.82
CA HIS A 96 6.25 4.67 -13.52
C HIS A 96 7.63 4.50 -12.89
N ALA A 97 7.89 5.20 -11.78
CA ALA A 97 9.06 4.98 -10.95
C ALA A 97 8.71 4.20 -9.67
N VAL A 98 9.66 3.39 -9.18
CA VAL A 98 9.60 2.76 -7.85
C VAL A 98 10.88 3.07 -7.10
N PHE A 99 10.74 3.63 -5.90
CA PHE A 99 11.84 3.84 -4.97
C PHE A 99 11.67 2.90 -3.79
N THR A 100 12.67 2.09 -3.50
CA THR A 100 12.60 1.07 -2.45
C THR A 100 13.46 1.48 -1.25
N LEU A 101 12.90 1.37 -0.06
CA LEU A 101 13.65 1.55 1.18
C LEU A 101 14.52 0.30 1.43
N PRO A 102 15.84 0.47 1.70
CA PRO A 102 16.71 -0.64 2.08
C PRO A 102 16.20 -1.42 3.30
N ASP A 103 16.46 -2.72 3.31
CA ASP A 103 16.00 -3.65 4.35
C ASP A 103 16.48 -3.26 5.74
N GLN A 104 17.68 -2.68 5.83
CA GLN A 104 18.32 -2.21 7.06
C GLN A 104 17.57 -1.04 7.71
N LEU A 105 16.76 -0.30 6.96
CA LEU A 105 15.91 0.78 7.48
C LEU A 105 14.52 0.29 7.89
N ARG A 106 14.15 -0.96 7.60
CA ARG A 106 12.83 -1.50 7.98
C ARG A 106 12.59 -1.50 9.49
N PRO A 107 13.54 -1.89 10.37
CA PRO A 107 13.33 -1.81 11.81
C PRO A 107 13.04 -0.37 12.25
N LEU A 108 13.80 0.60 11.73
CA LEU A 108 13.60 2.01 12.03
C LEU A 108 12.25 2.52 11.54
N ALA A 109 11.84 2.11 10.33
CA ALA A 109 10.52 2.43 9.76
C ALA A 109 9.36 1.80 10.54
N ARG A 110 9.58 0.71 11.29
CA ARG A 110 8.53 0.14 12.16
C ARG A 110 8.36 0.94 13.44
N VAL A 111 9.45 1.43 14.00
CA VAL A 111 9.44 2.21 15.26
C VAL A 111 8.97 3.65 15.00
N HIS A 112 9.44 4.26 13.92
CA HIS A 112 9.14 5.66 13.57
C HIS A 112 8.52 5.78 12.16
N PRO A 113 7.37 5.13 11.90
CA PRO A 113 6.83 5.03 10.56
C PRO A 113 6.52 6.38 9.92
N VAL A 114 5.85 7.28 10.65
CA VAL A 114 5.48 8.61 10.13
C VAL A 114 6.73 9.38 9.70
N ALA A 115 7.71 9.52 10.60
CA ALA A 115 8.94 10.24 10.30
C ALA A 115 9.73 9.65 9.11
N ILE A 116 9.83 8.32 9.03
CA ILE A 116 10.58 7.66 7.96
C ILE A 116 9.85 7.72 6.63
N TYR A 117 8.52 7.55 6.61
CA TYR A 117 7.75 7.65 5.38
C TYR A 117 7.69 9.08 4.86
N ASP A 118 7.46 10.07 5.73
CA ASP A 118 7.48 11.48 5.35
C ASP A 118 8.84 11.89 4.80
N LEU A 119 9.92 11.41 5.43
CA LEU A 119 11.26 11.59 4.89
C LEU A 119 11.40 10.95 3.50
N MET A 120 10.92 9.72 3.32
CA MET A 120 10.98 9.04 2.03
C MET A 120 10.20 9.79 0.94
N PHE A 121 8.99 10.29 1.22
CA PHE A 121 8.21 11.11 0.30
C PHE A 121 8.97 12.36 -0.14
N ARG A 122 9.53 13.10 0.83
CA ARG A 122 10.32 14.31 0.56
C ARG A 122 11.56 14.01 -0.28
N CYS A 123 12.32 12.97 0.08
CA CYS A 123 13.55 12.62 -0.63
C CYS A 123 13.26 12.17 -2.06
N VAL A 124 12.23 11.34 -2.29
CA VAL A 124 11.88 10.88 -3.64
C VAL A 124 11.41 12.05 -4.52
N ALA A 125 10.53 12.92 -4.01
CA ALA A 125 10.08 14.09 -4.74
C ALA A 125 11.26 15.02 -5.07
N ALA A 126 12.09 15.35 -4.08
CA ALA A 126 13.26 16.20 -4.28
C ALA A 126 14.25 15.60 -5.28
N THR A 127 14.50 14.28 -5.25
CA THR A 127 15.38 13.61 -6.22
C THR A 127 14.88 13.75 -7.65
N LEU A 128 13.59 13.50 -7.89
CA LEU A 128 13.02 13.58 -9.25
C LEU A 128 12.97 15.02 -9.75
N LEU A 129 12.53 15.96 -8.91
CA LEU A 129 12.44 17.38 -9.28
C LEU A 129 13.82 17.98 -9.55
N GLU A 130 14.83 17.68 -8.73
CA GLU A 130 16.20 18.18 -8.93
C GLU A 130 16.83 17.62 -10.21
N MET A 131 16.66 16.32 -10.45
CA MET A 131 17.17 15.70 -11.69
C MET A 131 16.48 16.25 -12.93
N ALA A 132 15.17 16.48 -12.89
CA ALA A 132 14.46 17.08 -14.02
C ALA A 132 14.87 18.53 -14.26
N ARG A 133 15.01 19.33 -13.19
CA ARG A 133 15.48 20.71 -13.29
C ARG A 133 16.86 20.79 -13.93
N THR A 134 17.80 19.96 -13.47
CA THR A 134 19.21 20.01 -13.90
C THR A 134 19.46 19.36 -15.26
N ARG A 135 18.70 18.32 -15.63
CA ARG A 135 18.93 17.56 -16.87
C ARG A 135 17.98 17.93 -18.01
N LEU A 136 16.78 18.41 -17.69
CA LEU A 136 15.69 18.61 -18.67
C LEU A 136 15.22 20.07 -18.71
N GLY A 137 15.53 20.87 -17.68
CA GLY A 137 15.07 22.26 -17.56
C GLY A 137 13.57 22.37 -17.32
N ILE A 138 12.98 21.40 -16.60
CA ILE A 138 11.54 21.33 -16.35
C ILE A 138 11.21 20.98 -14.89
N THR A 139 10.00 21.33 -14.48
CA THR A 139 9.34 20.92 -13.24
C THR A 139 8.32 19.81 -13.56
N LEU A 140 8.58 18.60 -13.05
CA LEU A 140 7.71 17.43 -13.26
C LEU A 140 6.44 17.49 -12.40
N GLY A 141 5.35 16.92 -12.92
CA GLY A 141 4.20 16.52 -12.12
C GLY A 141 4.43 15.14 -11.51
N LEU A 142 4.24 15.01 -10.20
CA LEU A 142 4.49 13.78 -9.44
C LEU A 142 3.27 13.38 -8.62
N THR A 143 2.87 12.11 -8.71
CA THR A 143 1.92 11.48 -7.78
C THR A 143 2.61 10.32 -7.08
N LEU A 144 2.79 10.42 -5.76
CA LEU A 144 3.51 9.43 -4.95
C LEU A 144 2.51 8.62 -4.13
N VAL A 145 2.67 7.30 -4.10
CA VAL A 145 1.86 6.35 -3.34
C VAL A 145 2.75 5.45 -2.51
N LEU A 146 2.52 5.41 -1.21
CA LEU A 146 3.22 4.51 -0.30
C LEU A 146 2.67 3.09 -0.41
N HIS A 147 3.58 2.13 -0.48
CA HIS A 147 3.28 0.72 -0.36
C HIS A 147 4.28 0.04 0.57
N ILE A 148 3.77 -0.76 1.52
CA ILE A 148 4.56 -1.37 2.60
C ILE A 148 4.67 -2.90 2.51
N TRP A 149 4.15 -3.51 1.44
CA TRP A 149 4.12 -4.97 1.25
C TRP A 149 4.78 -5.40 -0.04
N SER A 150 5.54 -6.49 0.02
CA SER A 150 5.96 -7.18 -1.21
C SER A 150 4.82 -8.02 -1.78
N ARG A 151 4.99 -8.52 -3.01
CA ARG A 151 4.07 -9.53 -3.57
C ARG A 151 3.95 -10.77 -2.69
N LYS A 152 5.01 -11.09 -1.91
CA LYS A 152 5.08 -12.20 -0.95
C LYS A 152 4.62 -11.77 0.47
N LEU A 153 3.89 -10.66 0.60
CA LEU A 153 3.35 -10.15 1.88
C LEU A 153 4.41 -9.96 2.97
N THR A 154 5.67 -9.79 2.58
CA THR A 154 6.72 -9.39 3.51
C THR A 154 6.74 -7.87 3.62
N TYR A 155 7.09 -7.37 4.81
CA TYR A 155 7.22 -5.93 5.02
C TYR A 155 8.31 -5.36 4.11
N HIS A 156 7.90 -4.48 3.20
CA HIS A 156 8.72 -3.95 2.11
C HIS A 156 8.22 -2.55 1.73
N VAL A 157 8.90 -1.54 2.28
CA VAL A 157 8.54 -0.14 2.10
C VAL A 157 9.06 0.36 0.76
N HIS A 158 8.17 0.82 -0.10
CA HIS A 158 8.49 1.41 -1.40
C HIS A 158 7.46 2.46 -1.79
N LEU A 159 7.92 3.47 -2.54
CA LEU A 159 7.05 4.47 -3.15
C LEU A 159 6.85 4.14 -4.63
N HIS A 160 5.59 4.06 -4.99
CA HIS A 160 5.08 4.03 -6.35
C HIS A 160 4.89 5.47 -6.81
N VAL A 161 5.58 5.88 -7.88
CA VAL A 161 5.52 7.26 -8.39
C VAL A 161 5.06 7.27 -9.83
N LEU A 162 4.00 8.04 -10.08
CA LEU A 162 3.62 8.44 -11.43
C LEU A 162 4.28 9.78 -11.72
N VAL A 163 5.00 9.83 -12.84
CA VAL A 163 5.78 10.98 -13.26
C VAL A 163 5.28 11.40 -14.63
N THR A 164 4.87 12.65 -14.80
CA THR A 164 4.43 13.15 -16.10
C THR A 164 5.53 13.00 -17.16
N ALA A 165 5.16 12.68 -18.40
CA ALA A 165 6.08 12.58 -19.53
C ALA A 165 6.45 13.96 -20.09
N GLY A 166 6.93 14.81 -19.21
CA GLY A 166 7.18 16.21 -19.45
C GLY A 166 6.90 17.01 -18.18
N GLY A 167 7.04 18.32 -18.29
CA GLY A 167 6.86 19.22 -17.17
C GLY A 167 6.79 20.66 -17.63
N LEU A 168 6.47 21.56 -16.72
CA LEU A 168 6.53 22.99 -17.00
C LEU A 168 7.98 23.41 -17.14
N THR A 169 8.29 24.30 -18.09
CA THR A 169 9.56 25.01 -18.14
C THR A 169 9.80 25.75 -16.82
N LEU A 170 11.06 26.09 -16.52
CA LEU A 170 11.41 26.66 -15.21
C LEU A 170 10.79 28.05 -14.96
N ASP A 171 10.40 28.74 -16.03
CA ASP A 171 9.60 29.97 -16.00
C ASP A 171 8.10 29.72 -15.69
N GLY A 172 7.64 28.47 -15.77
CA GLY A 172 6.25 28.07 -15.55
C GLY A 172 5.31 28.31 -16.72
N GLU A 173 5.80 28.80 -17.86
CA GLU A 173 4.93 29.29 -18.94
C GLU A 173 4.51 28.20 -19.93
N THR A 174 5.37 27.21 -20.18
CA THR A 174 5.14 26.22 -21.23
C THR A 174 5.29 24.80 -20.73
N PHE A 175 4.48 23.88 -21.24
CA PHE A 175 4.67 22.45 -20.99
C PHE A 175 5.62 21.87 -22.03
N LYS A 176 6.78 21.37 -21.56
CA LYS A 176 7.77 20.69 -22.39
C LYS A 176 7.64 19.18 -22.20
N ALA A 177 7.22 18.49 -23.25
CA ALA A 177 7.17 17.03 -23.30
C ALA A 177 8.58 16.43 -23.37
N VAL A 178 8.72 15.19 -22.92
CA VAL A 178 9.94 14.37 -23.11
C VAL A 178 9.65 13.11 -23.92
N GLU A 179 10.68 12.46 -24.43
CA GLU A 179 10.55 11.20 -25.14
C GLU A 179 9.97 10.10 -24.24
N GLU A 180 8.88 9.45 -24.67
CA GLU A 180 8.15 8.45 -23.89
C GLU A 180 8.98 7.24 -23.45
N LYS A 181 10.09 6.95 -24.14
CA LYS A 181 10.96 5.80 -23.84
C LYS A 181 12.02 6.10 -22.78
N PHE A 182 12.30 7.36 -22.51
CA PHE A 182 13.39 7.74 -21.63
C PHE A 182 13.12 9.06 -20.91
N LEU A 183 13.08 8.99 -19.59
CA LEU A 183 12.97 10.18 -18.74
C LEU A 183 14.33 10.55 -18.11
N LEU A 184 14.90 9.66 -17.30
CA LEU A 184 16.13 9.91 -16.54
C LEU A 184 16.89 8.60 -16.32
N HIS A 185 18.22 8.69 -16.16
CA HIS A 185 19.01 7.51 -15.80
C HIS A 185 18.79 7.09 -14.34
N VAL A 186 18.59 5.79 -14.13
CA VAL A 186 18.30 5.19 -12.82
C VAL A 186 19.49 5.28 -11.84
N LYS A 187 20.73 5.11 -12.31
CA LYS A 187 21.92 5.13 -11.43
C LYS A 187 22.12 6.48 -10.72
N PRO A 188 22.06 7.63 -11.41
CA PRO A 188 22.05 8.95 -10.75
C PRO A 188 20.88 9.13 -9.78
N LEU A 189 19.67 8.70 -10.15
CA LEU A 189 18.49 8.78 -9.27
C LEU A 189 18.73 8.04 -7.96
N ALA A 190 19.21 6.79 -8.03
CA ALA A 190 19.50 5.98 -6.85
C ALA A 190 20.56 6.62 -5.94
N ARG A 191 21.62 7.18 -6.52
CA ARG A 191 22.69 7.86 -5.76
C ARG A 191 22.19 9.14 -5.07
N LEU A 192 21.43 9.98 -5.78
CA LEU A 192 20.89 11.21 -5.22
C LEU A 192 19.84 10.92 -4.14
N PHE A 193 18.95 9.96 -4.38
CA PHE A 193 17.97 9.50 -3.39
C PHE A 193 18.65 8.99 -2.12
N LYS A 194 19.66 8.14 -2.27
CA LYS A 194 20.49 7.64 -1.15
C LYS A 194 21.08 8.79 -0.35
N GLY A 195 21.75 9.74 -1.02
CA GLY A 195 22.35 10.90 -0.36
C GLY A 195 21.32 11.70 0.45
N LYS A 196 20.20 12.05 -0.17
CA LYS A 196 19.12 12.82 0.48
C LYS A 196 18.50 12.08 1.66
N LEU A 197 18.21 10.79 1.53
CA LEU A 197 17.60 10.02 2.62
C LEU A 197 18.59 9.86 3.78
N MET A 198 19.86 9.57 3.49
CA MET A 198 20.91 9.47 4.51
C MET A 198 21.12 10.80 5.25
N ASP A 199 21.11 11.92 4.55
CA ASP A 199 21.17 13.24 5.16
C ASP A 199 19.95 13.52 6.06
N GLY A 200 18.75 13.25 5.57
CA GLY A 200 17.53 13.42 6.36
C GLY A 200 17.47 12.51 7.60
N LEU A 201 18.05 11.31 7.55
CA LEU A 201 18.19 10.45 8.73
C LEU A 201 19.11 11.08 9.79
N ARG A 202 20.17 11.79 9.38
CA ARG A 202 21.02 12.56 10.33
C ARG A 202 20.24 13.70 10.95
N GLY A 203 19.40 14.38 10.17
CA GLY A 203 18.47 15.40 10.67
C GLY A 203 17.53 14.84 11.75
N LEU A 204 16.80 13.78 11.44
CA LEU A 204 15.88 13.13 12.39
C LEU A 204 16.59 12.64 13.67
N ARG A 205 17.85 12.22 13.57
CA ARG A 205 18.66 11.84 14.74
C ARG A 205 19.04 13.06 15.58
N LYS A 206 19.46 14.16 14.95
CA LYS A 206 19.80 15.42 15.60
C LYS A 206 18.59 16.02 16.32
N ASP A 207 17.41 15.90 15.71
CA ASP A 207 16.14 16.42 16.24
C ASP A 207 15.56 15.52 17.35
N GLY A 208 16.24 14.43 17.72
CA GLY A 208 15.80 13.52 18.79
C GLY A 208 14.64 12.60 18.40
N VAL A 209 14.19 12.60 17.15
CA VAL A 209 13.11 11.71 16.66
C VAL A 209 13.57 10.26 16.65
N ILE A 210 14.82 10.01 16.24
CA ILE A 210 15.42 8.67 16.25
C ILE A 210 16.18 8.47 17.57
N SER A 211 15.61 7.64 18.44
CA SER A 211 16.21 7.25 19.72
C SER A 211 17.11 6.03 19.53
N MET A 212 18.36 6.27 19.14
CA MET A 212 19.39 5.23 18.98
C MET A 212 20.74 5.74 19.46
N THR A 213 21.59 4.86 20.01
CA THR A 213 22.94 5.24 20.44
C THR A 213 23.81 5.65 19.26
N ASP A 214 24.80 6.51 19.50
CA ASP A 214 25.64 7.03 18.42
C ASP A 214 26.44 5.93 17.71
N GLY A 215 26.91 4.92 18.45
CA GLY A 215 27.57 3.74 17.87
C GLY A 215 26.66 2.94 16.94
N ALA A 216 25.41 2.68 17.35
CA ALA A 216 24.45 1.97 16.53
C ALA A 216 24.01 2.77 15.30
N PHE A 217 23.81 4.10 15.45
CA PHE A 217 23.52 4.99 14.33
C PHE A 217 24.68 5.07 13.35
N GLY A 218 25.92 5.22 13.83
CA GLY A 218 27.12 5.24 12.99
C GLY A 218 27.27 3.95 12.18
N SER A 219 27.06 2.79 12.82
CA SER A 219 27.10 1.49 12.16
C SER A 219 26.03 1.36 11.07
N LEU A 220 24.78 1.73 11.37
CA LEU A 220 23.69 1.74 10.39
C LEU A 220 24.03 2.62 9.18
N MET A 221 24.50 3.85 9.41
CA MET A 221 24.86 4.78 8.34
C MET A 221 26.02 4.25 7.48
N ALA A 222 27.01 3.61 8.09
CA ALA A 222 28.11 2.98 7.37
C ALA A 222 27.64 1.80 6.50
N THR A 223 26.71 0.97 7.00
CA THR A 223 26.08 -0.09 6.21
C THR A 223 25.32 0.50 5.03
N LEU A 224 24.46 1.50 5.25
CA LEU A 224 23.66 2.13 4.20
C LEU A 224 24.52 2.76 3.10
N TRP A 225 25.69 3.30 3.47
CA TRP A 225 26.65 3.87 2.53
C TRP A 225 27.23 2.83 1.57
N LYS A 226 27.38 1.57 1.98
CA LYS A 226 27.96 0.50 1.15
C LYS A 226 26.93 -0.17 0.23
N LEU A 227 25.65 -0.06 0.55
CA LEU A 227 24.58 -0.71 -0.21
C LEU A 227 24.33 -0.03 -1.56
N ASP A 228 23.97 -0.84 -2.55
CA ASP A 228 23.32 -0.40 -3.77
C ASP A 228 21.83 -0.19 -3.53
N TRP A 229 21.35 1.01 -3.87
CA TRP A 229 19.96 1.39 -3.64
C TRP A 229 19.15 1.14 -4.90
N HIS A 230 17.98 0.51 -4.73
CA HIS A 230 17.16 0.13 -5.85
C HIS A 230 16.14 1.22 -6.19
N VAL A 231 16.28 1.75 -7.40
CA VAL A 231 15.28 2.58 -8.08
C VAL A 231 14.93 1.87 -9.37
N TYR A 232 13.66 1.86 -9.71
CA TYR A 232 13.15 1.35 -10.98
C TYR A 232 12.43 2.48 -11.70
N LEU A 233 12.60 2.55 -13.02
CA LEU A 233 11.90 3.51 -13.87
C LEU A 233 11.49 2.80 -15.15
N LYS A 234 10.18 2.74 -15.39
CA LYS A 234 9.58 2.16 -16.59
C LYS A 234 9.18 3.28 -17.55
N GLU A 235 9.26 2.99 -18.85
CA GLU A 235 8.77 3.83 -19.95
C GLU A 235 7.34 4.33 -19.74
N ALA A 236 7.03 5.44 -20.41
CA ALA A 236 5.74 6.08 -20.29
C ALA A 236 4.62 5.22 -20.87
N PHE A 237 3.46 5.26 -20.21
CA PHE A 237 2.23 4.67 -20.71
C PHE A 237 1.23 5.76 -21.07
N LYS A 238 0.45 5.52 -22.12
CA LYS A 238 -0.42 6.53 -22.76
C LYS A 238 -1.82 6.66 -22.15
N ALA A 239 -2.27 5.64 -21.41
CA ALA A 239 -3.67 5.46 -21.03
C ALA A 239 -3.94 5.91 -19.57
N PRO A 240 -4.79 6.93 -19.32
CA PRO A 240 -5.26 7.32 -17.99
C PRO A 240 -5.93 6.17 -17.21
N GLU A 241 -6.47 5.19 -17.92
CA GLU A 241 -7.11 3.99 -17.37
C GLU A 241 -6.11 3.15 -16.55
N TRP A 242 -4.83 3.16 -16.92
CA TRP A 242 -3.78 2.51 -16.13
C TRP A 242 -3.51 3.24 -14.83
N VAL A 243 -3.77 4.55 -14.76
CA VAL A 243 -3.64 5.28 -13.50
C VAL A 243 -4.72 4.86 -12.51
N LEU A 244 -5.95 4.61 -12.98
CA LEU A 244 -7.02 4.00 -12.18
C LEU A 244 -6.61 2.62 -11.67
N GLU A 245 -6.11 1.78 -12.58
CA GLU A 245 -5.67 0.42 -12.28
C GLU A 245 -4.46 0.41 -11.32
N TYR A 246 -3.58 1.40 -11.44
CA TYR A 246 -2.38 1.56 -10.63
C TYR A 246 -2.72 2.09 -9.25
N LEU A 247 -3.35 3.26 -9.15
CA LEU A 247 -3.68 3.85 -7.87
C LEU A 247 -4.70 2.99 -7.12
N GLY A 248 -5.65 2.35 -7.81
CA GLY A 248 -6.60 1.42 -7.20
C GLY A 248 -6.01 0.08 -6.77
N ARG A 249 -4.84 -0.32 -7.28
CA ARG A 249 -4.14 -1.51 -6.75
C ARG A 249 -3.38 -1.22 -5.45
N TYR A 250 -2.95 0.02 -5.23
CA TYR A 250 -2.02 0.34 -4.13
C TYR A 250 -2.59 1.27 -3.06
N THR A 251 -3.62 2.05 -3.38
CA THR A 251 -4.35 2.86 -2.42
C THR A 251 -5.64 2.12 -2.05
N HIS A 252 -5.92 1.98 -0.76
CA HIS A 252 -7.13 1.32 -0.21
C HIS A 252 -7.20 -0.21 -0.28
N ARG A 253 -6.14 -0.90 -0.75
CA ARG A 253 -6.02 -2.33 -0.49
C ARG A 253 -5.53 -2.56 0.94
N VAL A 254 -6.38 -3.16 1.76
CA VAL A 254 -5.88 -3.97 2.87
C VAL A 254 -4.96 -5.06 2.33
N GLY A 255 -3.96 -5.48 3.11
CA GLY A 255 -2.88 -6.39 2.69
C GLY A 255 -3.34 -7.65 1.96
N ILE A 256 -4.62 -8.03 2.08
CA ILE A 256 -5.29 -9.06 1.29
C ILE A 256 -6.63 -8.51 0.74
N SER A 257 -6.81 -8.55 -0.59
CA SER A 257 -8.12 -8.27 -1.23
C SER A 257 -8.97 -9.56 -1.33
N ASN A 258 -10.30 -9.42 -1.34
CA ASN A 258 -11.21 -10.57 -1.51
C ASN A 258 -10.94 -11.37 -2.81
N SER A 259 -10.54 -10.69 -3.88
CA SER A 259 -10.12 -11.35 -5.13
C SER A 259 -8.91 -12.27 -4.95
N ARG A 260 -7.95 -11.88 -4.09
CA ARG A 260 -6.73 -12.66 -3.81
C ARG A 260 -7.01 -13.88 -2.93
N ILE A 261 -8.06 -13.83 -2.11
CA ILE A 261 -8.53 -14.97 -1.31
C ILE A 261 -9.07 -16.09 -2.20
N LEU A 262 -9.82 -15.71 -3.25
CA LEU A 262 -10.38 -16.64 -4.23
C LEU A 262 -9.32 -17.22 -5.16
N GLU A 263 -8.36 -16.40 -5.59
CA GLU A 263 -7.25 -16.82 -6.46
C GLU A 263 -6.26 -17.76 -5.74
N VAL A 264 -6.09 -17.59 -4.43
CA VAL A 264 -5.09 -18.35 -3.67
C VAL A 264 -5.63 -19.71 -3.21
N HIS A 265 -6.67 -19.81 -2.36
CA HIS A 265 -7.05 -21.13 -1.81
C HIS A 265 -8.49 -21.27 -1.26
N GLY A 266 -9.36 -20.27 -1.40
CA GLY A 266 -10.64 -20.19 -0.66
C GLY A 266 -11.53 -21.44 -0.76
N GLU A 267 -11.70 -22.00 -1.96
CA GLU A 267 -12.66 -23.09 -2.15
C GLU A 267 -12.18 -24.44 -1.58
N ARG A 268 -10.88 -24.75 -1.70
CA ARG A 268 -10.30 -26.04 -1.28
C ARG A 268 -10.13 -26.15 0.24
N MET A 269 -9.80 -25.04 0.91
CA MET A 269 -9.75 -24.99 2.38
C MET A 269 -11.15 -25.09 3.00
N ILE A 270 -12.15 -24.52 2.34
CA ILE A 270 -13.54 -24.55 2.82
C ILE A 270 -14.15 -25.95 2.67
N LYS A 271 -13.89 -26.64 1.55
CA LYS A 271 -14.46 -27.97 1.22
C LYS A 271 -13.75 -29.17 1.89
N ARG A 272 -12.67 -28.97 2.65
CA ARG A 272 -11.85 -30.04 3.26
C ARG A 272 -11.37 -31.13 2.27
N THR A 273 -11.42 -30.88 0.97
CA THR A 273 -10.89 -31.79 -0.05
C THR A 273 -9.36 -31.64 -0.11
N PHE A 274 -8.67 -32.22 0.86
CA PHE A 274 -7.21 -32.25 0.92
C PHE A 274 -6.74 -33.67 0.59
N ASN A 275 -6.05 -33.86 -0.54
CA ASN A 275 -5.40 -35.12 -0.86
C ASN A 275 -3.93 -35.03 -0.39
N PRO A 276 -3.45 -35.87 0.54
CA PRO A 276 -2.17 -35.69 1.26
C PRO A 276 -0.91 -36.02 0.42
N GLY A 277 -0.94 -35.78 -0.90
CA GLY A 277 0.18 -36.06 -1.81
C GLY A 277 0.79 -34.82 -2.51
N PHE A 278 0.24 -33.61 -2.33
CA PHE A 278 0.71 -32.42 -3.05
C PHE A 278 1.60 -31.52 -2.18
N ARG A 279 2.92 -31.61 -2.43
CA ARG A 279 4.04 -30.75 -1.99
C ARG A 279 3.76 -29.79 -0.81
N ILE A 280 3.91 -30.32 0.40
CA ILE A 280 3.84 -29.66 1.73
C ILE A 280 4.65 -28.34 1.82
N ASN A 281 5.77 -28.21 1.10
CA ASN A 281 6.60 -26.99 1.11
C ASN A 281 5.92 -25.75 0.50
N LEU A 282 4.97 -25.91 -0.43
CA LEU A 282 4.19 -24.79 -0.97
C LEU A 282 3.11 -24.33 0.03
N HIS A 283 2.59 -25.27 0.83
CA HIS A 283 1.52 -25.03 1.80
C HIS A 283 2.01 -24.38 3.08
N GLN A 284 3.18 -24.76 3.61
CA GLN A 284 3.82 -24.00 4.69
C GLN A 284 4.10 -22.57 4.27
N LYS A 285 4.53 -22.35 3.01
CA LYS A 285 4.74 -21.00 2.47
C LYS A 285 3.42 -20.22 2.35
N ALA A 286 2.32 -20.85 1.95
CA ALA A 286 1.00 -20.23 1.81
C ALA A 286 0.31 -19.94 3.16
N LEU A 287 0.43 -20.86 4.12
CA LEU A 287 -0.03 -20.66 5.50
C LEU A 287 0.83 -19.61 6.19
N ASN A 288 2.15 -19.64 5.99
CA ASN A 288 3.04 -18.56 6.43
C ASN A 288 2.79 -17.25 5.67
N LEU A 289 2.22 -17.24 4.46
CA LEU A 289 1.81 -16.03 3.74
C LEU A 289 0.49 -15.47 4.28
N ALA A 290 -0.46 -16.32 4.66
CA ALA A 290 -1.70 -15.93 5.30
C ALA A 290 -1.47 -15.48 6.75
N LEU A 291 -0.63 -16.21 7.50
CA LEU A 291 -0.17 -15.85 8.85
C LEU A 291 0.78 -14.66 8.80
N ALA A 292 1.70 -14.55 7.84
CA ALA A 292 2.51 -13.34 7.67
C ALA A 292 1.68 -12.17 7.20
N GLY A 293 0.63 -12.39 6.38
CA GLY A 293 -0.35 -11.38 5.98
C GLY A 293 -1.26 -10.93 7.12
N ALA A 294 -1.61 -11.84 8.03
CA ALA A 294 -2.24 -11.55 9.30
C ALA A 294 -1.24 -10.79 10.19
N ARG A 295 -0.10 -11.35 10.59
CA ARG A 295 0.99 -10.69 11.34
C ARG A 295 1.37 -9.31 10.77
N ALA A 296 1.36 -9.15 9.45
CA ALA A 296 1.53 -7.90 8.70
C ALA A 296 0.42 -6.87 8.93
N LEU A 297 -0.84 -7.29 8.78
CA LEU A 297 -2.03 -6.50 9.14
C LEU A 297 -2.00 -6.11 10.62
N LEU A 298 -1.43 -6.98 11.44
CA LEU A 298 -1.37 -6.89 12.89
C LEU A 298 -0.21 -5.95 13.37
N ASP A 299 0.98 -5.97 12.77
CA ASP A 299 2.17 -5.24 13.30
C ASP A 299 2.35 -3.78 12.80
N ILE A 300 1.89 -3.42 11.60
CA ILE A 300 2.33 -2.15 10.96
C ILE A 300 1.16 -1.27 10.52
N THR A 301 -0.03 -1.85 10.31
CA THR A 301 -1.22 -1.04 10.03
C THR A 301 -1.72 -0.25 11.25
N LEU A 302 -1.08 -0.43 12.41
CA LEU A 302 -1.48 0.14 13.70
C LEU A 302 -0.50 1.16 14.26
N SER A 303 0.74 1.21 13.78
CA SER A 303 1.74 2.21 14.19
C SER A 303 1.75 3.49 13.34
N ILE A 304 1.09 3.51 12.17
CA ILE A 304 0.98 4.72 11.31
C ILE A 304 -0.18 5.65 11.72
N ASN A 305 -1.24 5.13 12.36
CA ASN A 305 -2.53 5.84 12.39
C ASN A 305 -3.14 5.96 13.79
N ALA A 306 -2.34 6.35 14.78
CA ALA A 306 -2.84 6.86 16.05
C ALA A 306 -3.19 8.37 16.01
N ASN A 307 -2.84 9.09 14.93
CA ASN A 307 -2.93 10.57 14.86
C ASN A 307 -3.69 11.14 13.63
N LEU A 308 -4.56 10.37 12.97
CA LEU A 308 -5.52 10.97 12.04
C LEU A 308 -6.88 11.06 12.73
N PRO A 309 -7.49 12.25 12.85
CA PRO A 309 -8.77 12.42 13.49
C PRO A 309 -9.79 11.50 12.81
N THR A 310 -10.47 10.71 13.64
CA THR A 310 -11.68 10.02 13.24
C THR A 310 -12.78 11.07 13.08
N GLU A 311 -13.20 11.32 11.84
CA GLU A 311 -14.59 11.74 11.60
C GLU A 311 -15.51 10.52 11.74
#